data_AF-A0A522BCP7-F1
#
_entry.id   AF-A0A522BCP7-F1
#
_cell.length_a   1.000
_cell.length_b   1.000
_cell.length_c   1.000
_cell.angle_alpha   90.00
_cell.angle_beta   90.00
_cell.angle_gamma   90.00
#
_symmetry.space_group_name_H-M   'P 1'
#
loop_
_entity.id
_entity.type
_entity.pdbx_description
1 polymer ?
#
loop_
_entity_poly.entity_id
_entity_poly.type
_entity_poly.pdbx_seq_one_letter_code
_entity_poly.pdbx_strand_id
1 'polypeptide(L)' 'MHLDIAAGTAVRFEPGEEREVTLVAFGGTGEVFGLNRLSEGETATQAGLSDALARAQQLGFKGA' A
#
# COMPACT_ATOMS: atom_id res chain seq x y z
N MET A 1 -3.08 -3.19 2.04
CA MET A 1 -2.80 -4.50 1.41
C MET A 1 -1.30 -4.75 1.39
N HIS A 2 -0.86 -6.00 1.29
CA HIS A 2 0.54 -6.39 1.06
C HIS A 2 0.64 -7.50 0.00
N LEU A 3 1.85 -7.78 -0.47
CA LEU A 3 2.12 -8.86 -1.43
C LEU A 3 1.73 -10.22 -0.84
N ASP A 4 0.95 -11.00 -1.58
CA ASP A 4 0.60 -12.37 -1.23
C ASP A 4 1.73 -13.33 -1.65
N ILE A 5 2.80 -13.34 -0.86
CA ILE A 5 4.02 -14.13 -1.06
C ILE A 5 4.53 -14.66 0.28
N ALA A 6 5.48 -15.60 0.25
CA ALA A 6 6.07 -16.15 1.47
C ALA A 6 6.68 -15.04 2.35
N ALA A 7 6.42 -15.12 3.66
CA ALA A 7 6.91 -14.14 4.62
C ALA A 7 8.44 -14.00 4.55
N GLY A 8 8.93 -12.76 4.54
CA GLY A 8 10.36 -12.45 4.46
C GLY A 8 10.95 -12.45 3.04
N THR A 9 10.14 -12.69 2.00
CA THR A 9 10.56 -12.59 0.59
C THR A 9 10.13 -11.26 -0.04
N ALA A 10 10.53 -11.03 -1.30
CA ALA A 10 10.24 -9.80 -2.03
C ALA A 10 10.02 -10.06 -3.53
N VAL A 11 9.31 -9.13 -4.17
CA VAL A 11 9.19 -9.05 -5.64
C VAL A 11 10.09 -7.92 -6.14
N ARG A 12 10.95 -8.22 -7.11
CA ARG A 12 11.81 -7.25 -7.79
C ARG A 12 11.14 -6.81 -9.10
N PHE A 13 11.17 -5.50 -9.35
CA PHE A 13 10.77 -4.87 -10.59
C PHE A 13 12.01 -4.22 -11.20
N GLU A 14 12.41 -4.67 -12.39
CA GLU A 14 13.48 -4.02 -13.14
C GLU A 14 13.01 -2.72 -13.79
N PRO A 15 13.93 -1.80 -14.14
CA PRO A 15 13.56 -0.60 -14.89
C PRO A 15 12.85 -0.96 -16.21
N GLY A 16 11.58 -0.56 -16.32
CA GLY A 16 10.72 -0.83 -17.49
C GLY A 16 10.00 -2.18 -17.46
N GLU A 17 10.18 -2.98 -16.42
CA GLU A 17 9.44 -4.23 -16.25
C GLU A 17 8.00 -3.94 -15.80
N GLU A 18 7.06 -4.66 -16.41
CA GLU A 18 5.67 -4.76 -15.97
C GLU A 18 5.41 -6.18 -15.44
N ARG A 19 4.77 -6.27 -14.28
CA ARG A 19 4.43 -7.54 -13.66
C ARG A 19 3.13 -7.43 -12.87
N GLU A 20 2.22 -8.38 -13.10
CA GLU A 20 1.03 -8.54 -12.28
C GLU A 20 1.40 -9.19 -10.94
N VAL A 21 0.85 -8.67 -9.85
CA VAL A 21 1.07 -9.20 -8.49
C VAL A 21 -0.25 -9.34 -7.76
N THR A 22 -0.34 -10.37 -6.93
CA THR A 22 -1.48 -10.58 -6.05
C THR A 22 -1.28 -9.83 -4.74
N LEU A 23 -2.31 -9.11 -4.30
CA LEU A 23 -2.34 -8.38 -3.05
C LEU A 23 -3.41 -8.96 -2.12
N VAL A 24 -3.11 -8.98 -0.83
CA VAL A 24 -4.05 -9.40 0.22
C VAL A 24 -4.16 -8.31 1.30
N ALA A 25 -5.30 -8.25 1.98
CA ALA A 25 -5.50 -7.34 3.10
C ALA A 25 -4.53 -7.65 4.26
N PHE A 26 -4.13 -6.62 5.00
CA PHE A 26 -3.43 -6.85 6.26
C PHE A 26 -4.39 -7.52 7.25
N GLY A 27 -3.91 -8.52 7.99
CA GLY A 27 -4.66 -9.10 9.11
C GLY A 27 -4.66 -8.22 10.36
N GLY A 28 -5.15 -8.75 11.48
CA GLY A 28 -5.20 -8.02 12.75
C GLY A 28 -6.21 -6.86 12.73
N THR A 29 -5.86 -5.74 13.35
CA THR A 29 -6.70 -4.53 13.36
C THR A 29 -6.75 -3.80 12.02
N GLY A 30 -5.91 -4.19 11.04
CA GLY A 30 -5.85 -3.52 9.74
C GLY A 30 -5.27 -2.11 9.79
N GLU A 31 -4.57 -1.76 10.87
CA GLU A 31 -3.93 -0.46 11.06
C GLU A 31 -2.48 -0.45 10.52
N VAL A 32 -2.13 0.60 9.79
CA VAL A 32 -0.81 0.74 9.14
C VAL A 32 -0.21 2.11 9.48
N PHE A 33 0.95 2.10 10.14
CA PHE A 33 1.69 3.28 10.58
C PHE A 33 3.13 3.30 10.01
N GLY A 34 3.72 4.49 9.85
CA GLY A 34 5.09 4.62 9.32
C GLY A 34 5.13 4.60 7.79
N LEU A 35 5.92 3.73 7.16
CA LEU A 35 6.12 3.68 5.70
C LEU A 35 6.38 5.10 5.13
N ASN A 36 5.61 5.54 4.13
CA ASN A 36 5.64 6.91 3.59
C ASN A 36 4.65 7.87 4.26
N ARG A 37 4.14 7.51 5.45
CA ARG A 37 3.17 8.28 6.25
C ARG A 37 1.84 8.57 5.56
N LEU A 38 1.39 7.67 4.67
CA LEU A 38 0.17 7.86 3.88
C LEU A 38 -1.09 7.43 4.64
N SER A 39 -1.08 6.25 5.25
CA SER A 39 -2.25 5.66 5.92
C SER A 39 -2.41 6.17 7.36
N GLU A 40 -1.39 6.00 8.20
CA GLU A 40 -1.35 6.47 9.60
C GLU A 40 -2.61 6.08 10.42
N GLY A 41 -3.06 4.83 10.27
CA GLY A 41 -4.25 4.33 10.96
C GLY A 41 -4.95 3.18 10.25
N GLU A 42 -6.23 2.98 10.58
CA GLU A 42 -7.08 1.93 10.02
C GLU A 42 -7.31 2.12 8.50
N THR A 43 -7.03 1.07 7.72
CA THR A 43 -7.04 1.14 6.25
C THR A 43 -8.36 0.71 5.61
N ALA A 44 -9.28 0.13 6.37
CA ALA A 44 -10.56 -0.38 5.87
C ALA A 44 -11.68 0.67 5.84
N THR A 45 -11.43 1.88 6.35
CA THR A 45 -12.44 2.94 6.39
C THR A 45 -12.42 3.78 5.12
N GLN A 46 -13.60 4.26 4.71
CA GLN A 46 -13.71 5.15 3.54
C GLN A 46 -12.92 6.46 3.74
N ALA A 47 -12.95 7.02 4.96
CA ALA A 47 -12.22 8.24 5.30
C ALA A 47 -10.70 8.03 5.27
N GLY A 48 -10.20 6.93 5.86
CA GLY A 48 -8.78 6.61 5.83
C GLY A 48 -8.26 6.41 4.40
N LEU A 49 -9.07 5.78 3.54
CA LEU A 49 -8.74 5.62 2.13
C LEU A 49 -8.69 6.96 1.39
N SER A 50 -9.71 7.81 1.51
CA SER A 50 -9.75 9.10 0.82
C SER A 50 -8.59 10.01 1.24
N ASP A 51 -8.28 10.03 2.54
CA ASP A 51 -7.20 10.85 3.08
C ASP A 51 -5.82 10.35 2.61
N ALA A 52 -5.63 9.03 2.58
CA ALA A 52 -4.39 8.44 2.08
C ALA A 52 -4.19 8.71 0.59
N LEU A 53 -5.25 8.61 -0.23
CA LEU A 53 -5.20 8.94 -1.66
C LEU A 53 -4.90 10.42 -1.91
N ALA A 54 -5.54 11.32 -1.16
CA ALA A 54 -5.26 12.76 -1.25
C ALA A 54 -3.79 13.08 -0.92
N ARG A 55 -3.24 12.47 0.15
CA ARG A 55 -1.81 12.61 0.49
C ARG A 55 -0.90 12.02 -0.59
N ALA A 56 -1.24 10.85 -1.14
CA ALA A 56 -0.46 10.20 -2.18
C ALA A 56 -0.41 11.04 -3.47
N GLN A 57 -1.52 11.64 -3.88
CA GLN A 57 -1.59 12.54 -5.02
C GLN A 57 -0.72 13.80 -4.80
N GLN A 58 -0.81 14.43 -3.62
CA GLN A 58 -0.01 15.60 -3.27
C GLN A 58 1.51 15.32 -3.28
N LEU A 59 1.91 14.11 -2.91
CA LEU A 59 3.31 13.69 -2.86
C LEU A 59 3.81 13.07 -4.19
N GLY A 60 2.96 13.00 -5.22
CA GLY A 60 3.36 12.55 -6.56
C GLY A 60 3.49 11.03 -6.71
N PHE A 61 2.83 10.24 -5.86
CA PHE A 61 2.75 8.79 -6.05
C PHE A 61 1.91 8.50 -7.30
N LYS A 62 2.50 7.81 -8.28
CA LYS A 62 1.81 7.48 -9.54
C LYS A 62 0.66 6.51 -9.26
N GLY A 63 -0.50 6.76 -9.88
CA GLY A 63 -1.70 5.92 -9.76
C GLY A 63 -2.63 6.27 -8.59
N ALA A 64 -2.30 7.32 -7.81
CA ALA A 64 -3.18 7.91 -6.79
C ALA A 64 -4.22 8.86 -7.40
#